data_AF-A0A6G7Y663-F1
#
_entry.id   AF-A0A6G7Y663-F1
#
_cell.length_a   1.000
_cell.length_b   1.000
_cell.length_c   1.000
_cell.angle_alpha   90.00
_cell.angle_beta   90.00
_cell.angle_gamma   90.00
#
_symmetry.space_group_name_H-M   'P 1'
#
loop_
_entity.id
_entity.type
_entity.pdbx_description
1 polymer ?
#
loop_
_entity_poly.entity_id
_entity_poly.type
_entity_poly.pdbx_seq_one_letter_code
_entity_poly.pdbx_strand_id
1 'polypeptide(L)'
;MVNANPALNTWQRLYRITSGISAAVALVLGILGSLLTSDGGIRPAHAGFAMLFVVTSLLASLAALRYAKLSGNKGGIGHAFGVFGLSLVQYALGEMHVTMVHIILGVLIVLGALSLFVLAMRQPASAPDSAAPQA
;
A
#
# COMPACT_ATOMS: atom_id res chain seq x y z
N MET A 1 -10.79 -27.04 17.34
CA MET A 1 -9.57 -26.22 17.10
C MET A 1 -9.50 -25.94 15.61
N VAL A 2 -9.71 -24.70 15.19
CA VAL A 2 -9.65 -24.33 13.76
C VAL A 2 -8.19 -24.45 13.32
N ASN A 3 -7.92 -25.34 12.36
CA ASN A 3 -6.61 -25.40 11.70
C ASN A 3 -6.36 -24.07 10.99
N ALA A 4 -5.63 -23.16 11.64
CA ALA A 4 -5.24 -21.91 11.04
C ALA A 4 -4.35 -22.23 9.83
N ASN A 5 -4.80 -21.91 8.62
CA ASN A 5 -4.02 -22.13 7.41
C ASN A 5 -2.73 -21.30 7.49
N PRO A 6 -1.54 -21.91 7.66
CA PRO A 6 -0.31 -21.17 7.91
C PRO A 6 0.07 -20.26 6.74
N ALA A 7 -0.31 -20.64 5.51
CA ALA A 7 -0.12 -19.80 4.34
C ALA A 7 -0.98 -18.53 4.40
N LEU A 8 -2.26 -18.64 4.79
CA LEU A 8 -3.16 -17.50 4.96
C LEU A 8 -2.56 -16.46 5.92
N ASN A 9 -2.12 -16.91 7.10
CA ASN A 9 -1.51 -16.05 8.12
C ASN A 9 -0.24 -15.37 7.61
N THR A 10 0.58 -16.10 6.86
CA THR A 10 1.82 -15.58 6.27
C THR A 10 1.54 -14.46 5.27
N TRP A 11 0.62 -14.68 4.33
CA TRP A 11 0.28 -13.69 3.31
C TRP A 11 -0.43 -12.47 3.89
N GLN A 12 -1.27 -12.65 4.91
CA GLN A 12 -1.88 -11.53 5.63
C GLN A 12 -0.82 -10.68 6.34
N ARG A 13 0.15 -11.33 7.00
CA ARG A 13 1.26 -10.64 7.67
C ARG A 13 2.13 -9.88 6.67
N LEU A 14 2.48 -10.50 5.54
CA LEU A 14 3.21 -9.85 4.46
C LEU A 14 2.45 -8.64 3.91
N TYR A 15 1.15 -8.77 3.68
CA TYR A 15 0.32 -7.65 3.21
C TYR A 15 0.33 -6.49 4.19
N ARG A 16 0.18 -6.76 5.50
CA ARG A 16 0.26 -5.73 6.56
C ARG A 16 1.63 -5.04 6.62
N ILE A 17 2.71 -5.81 6.60
CA ILE A 17 4.07 -5.27 6.70
C ILE A 17 4.39 -4.42 5.46
N THR A 18 4.16 -4.95 4.27
CA THR A 18 4.50 -4.26 3.02
C THR A 18 3.65 -3.00 2.79
N SER A 19 2.35 -3.04 3.10
CA SER A 19 1.50 -1.83 3.06
C SER A 19 1.89 -0.82 4.13
N GLY A 20 2.26 -1.26 5.34
CA GLY A 20 2.76 -0.38 6.41
C GLY A 20 4.08 0.30 6.05
N ILE A 21 5.03 -0.43 5.48
CA ILE A 21 6.28 0.14 4.96
C ILE A 21 5.98 1.14 3.84
N SER A 22 5.09 0.79 2.89
CA SER A 22 4.69 1.69 1.81
C SER A 22 4.11 3.00 2.37
N ALA A 23 3.23 2.91 3.37
CA ALA A 23 2.64 4.06 4.02
C ALA A 23 3.69 4.95 4.73
N ALA A 24 4.63 4.33 5.46
CA ALA A 24 5.72 5.06 6.10
C ALA A 24 6.63 5.77 5.08
N VAL A 25 7.00 5.08 4.01
CA VAL A 25 7.82 5.64 2.92
C VAL A 25 7.07 6.79 2.23
N ALA A 26 5.77 6.65 1.97
CA ALA A 26 4.97 7.71 1.37
C ALA A 26 4.95 8.97 2.25
N LEU A 27 4.81 8.82 3.57
CA LEU A 27 4.91 9.94 4.51
C LEU A 27 6.28 10.63 4.44
N VAL A 28 7.36 9.85 4.43
CA VAL A 28 8.73 10.39 4.26
C VAL A 28 8.86 11.15 2.94
N LEU A 29 8.33 10.61 1.84
CA LEU A 29 8.32 11.29 0.54
C LEU A 29 7.53 12.61 0.56
N GLY A 30 6.39 12.65 1.25
CA GLY A 30 5.62 13.88 1.44
C GLY A 30 6.43 14.95 2.17
N ILE A 31 7.14 14.57 3.24
CA ILE A 31 8.02 15.48 4.00
C ILE A 31 9.19 15.95 3.12
N LEU A 32 9.93 15.02 2.50
CA LEU A 32 11.06 15.37 1.62
C LEU A 32 10.61 16.24 0.43
N GLY A 33 9.44 15.93 -0.14
CA GLY A 33 8.82 16.73 -1.20
C GLY A 33 8.55 18.16 -0.78
N SER A 34 8.07 18.38 0.45
CA SER A 34 7.83 19.73 0.97
C SER A 34 9.12 20.52 1.25
N LEU A 35 10.22 19.84 1.59
CA LEU A 35 11.50 20.46 1.89
C LEU A 35 12.30 20.82 0.62
N LEU A 36 11.95 20.23 -0.53
CA LEU A 36 12.63 20.47 -1.81
C LEU A 36 12.47 21.91 -2.32
N THR A 37 11.51 22.67 -1.77
CA THR A 37 11.37 24.10 -2.07
C THR A 37 12.45 24.96 -1.42
N SER A 38 13.14 24.43 -0.40
CA SER A 38 14.14 25.16 0.40
C SER A 38 15.57 24.59 0.30
N ASP A 39 15.72 23.31 -0.06
CA ASP A 39 17.04 22.67 -0.19
C ASP A 39 17.06 21.69 -1.37
N GLY A 40 17.94 21.92 -2.35
CA GLY A 40 18.13 21.04 -3.49
C GLY A 40 18.93 19.77 -3.17
N GLY A 41 19.71 19.78 -2.08
CA GLY A 41 20.59 18.68 -1.66
C GLY A 41 19.85 17.40 -1.28
N ILE A 42 18.55 17.48 -0.96
CA ILE A 42 17.72 16.32 -0.60
C ILE A 42 17.10 15.61 -1.81
N ARG A 43 17.27 16.13 -3.03
CA ARG A 43 16.70 15.54 -4.26
C ARG A 43 17.12 14.08 -4.49
N PRO A 44 18.40 13.67 -4.31
CA PRO A 44 18.78 12.27 -4.46
C PRO A 44 18.09 11.34 -3.46
N ALA A 45 17.92 11.79 -2.21
CA ALA A 45 17.19 11.03 -1.20
C ALA A 45 15.72 10.87 -1.59
N HIS A 46 15.05 11.95 -2.03
CA HIS A 46 13.67 11.89 -2.51
C HIS A 46 13.50 10.89 -3.65
N ALA A 47 14.40 10.89 -4.65
CA ALA A 47 14.39 9.92 -5.75
C ALA A 47 14.60 8.47 -5.28
N GLY A 48 15.56 8.25 -4.36
CA GLY A 48 15.81 6.93 -3.78
C GLY A 48 14.60 6.37 -3.02
N PHE A 49 13.94 7.20 -2.20
CA PHE A 49 12.71 6.81 -1.52
C PHE A 49 11.54 6.60 -2.48
N ALA A 50 11.48 7.31 -3.61
CA ALA A 50 10.46 7.10 -4.63
C ALA A 50 10.57 5.70 -5.23
N MET A 51 11.79 5.25 -5.54
CA MET A 51 12.00 3.88 -6.03
C MET A 51 11.66 2.84 -4.96
N LEU A 52 12.03 3.08 -3.70
CA LEU A 52 11.63 2.21 -2.58
C LEU A 52 10.10 2.10 -2.44
N PHE A 53 9.38 3.22 -2.64
CA PHE A 53 7.92 3.23 -2.62
C PHE A 53 7.32 2.40 -3.75
N VAL A 54 7.87 2.50 -4.97
CA VAL A 54 7.45 1.66 -6.11
C VAL A 54 7.62 0.17 -5.78
N VAL A 55 8.78 -0.23 -5.26
CA VAL A 55 9.05 -1.64 -4.91
C VAL A 55 8.12 -2.13 -3.81
N THR A 56 7.96 -1.35 -2.73
CA THR A 56 7.15 -1.76 -1.58
C THR A 56 5.65 -1.82 -1.90
N SER A 57 5.15 -0.90 -2.74
CA SER A 57 3.77 -0.93 -3.24
C SER A 57 3.50 -2.10 -4.18
N LEU A 58 4.48 -2.53 -4.99
CA LEU A 58 4.39 -3.77 -5.76
C LEU A 58 4.28 -4.99 -4.84
N LEU A 59 5.15 -5.10 -3.84
CA LEU A 59 5.12 -6.21 -2.88
C LEU A 59 3.78 -6.25 -2.12
N ALA A 60 3.24 -5.09 -1.72
CA ALA A 60 1.93 -4.99 -1.09
C ALA A 60 0.81 -5.47 -2.03
N SER A 61 0.87 -5.12 -3.31
CA SER A 61 -0.10 -5.56 -4.33
C SER A 61 -0.09 -7.07 -4.53
N LEU A 62 1.10 -7.69 -4.62
CA LEU A 62 1.26 -9.13 -4.75
C LEU A 62 0.79 -9.86 -3.49
N ALA A 63 1.12 -9.34 -2.30
CA ALA A 63 0.67 -9.90 -1.04
C ALA A 63 -0.86 -9.80 -0.88
N ALA A 64 -1.46 -8.67 -1.23
CA ALA A 64 -2.91 -8.46 -1.24
C ALA A 64 -3.61 -9.46 -2.17
N LEU A 65 -3.10 -9.63 -3.38
CA LEU A 65 -3.64 -10.60 -4.35
C LEU A 65 -3.62 -12.03 -3.79
N ARG A 66 -2.48 -12.43 -3.21
CA ARG A 66 -2.33 -13.79 -2.70
C ARG A 66 -3.17 -14.03 -1.45
N TYR A 67 -3.23 -13.06 -0.54
CA TYR A 67 -4.12 -13.09 0.62
C TYR A 67 -5.59 -13.19 0.20
N ALA A 68 -6.01 -12.41 -0.80
CA ALA A 68 -7.40 -12.44 -1.27
C ALA A 68 -7.78 -13.78 -1.94
N LYS A 69 -6.86 -14.38 -2.71
CA LYS A 69 -7.06 -15.71 -3.29
C LYS A 69 -7.26 -16.80 -2.22
N LEU A 70 -6.60 -16.68 -1.07
CA LEU A 70 -6.66 -17.66 0.01
C LEU A 70 -7.81 -17.40 0.99
N SER A 71 -8.14 -16.14 1.25
CA SER A 71 -9.16 -15.73 2.22
C SER A 71 -10.56 -15.55 1.63
N GLY A 72 -10.67 -15.39 0.30
CA GLY A 72 -11.89 -14.90 -0.34
C GLY A 72 -12.14 -13.39 -0.17
N ASN A 73 -11.36 -12.69 0.66
CA ASN A 73 -11.50 -11.25 0.90
C ASN A 73 -10.79 -10.43 -0.19
N LYS A 74 -11.58 -9.92 -1.15
CA LYS A 74 -11.06 -9.15 -2.30
C LYS A 74 -10.93 -7.65 -2.05
N GLY A 75 -11.38 -7.13 -0.90
CA GLY A 75 -11.57 -5.70 -0.69
C GLY A 75 -10.31 -4.83 -0.81
N GLY A 76 -9.12 -5.41 -0.60
CA GLY A 76 -7.85 -4.68 -0.67
C GLY A 76 -7.14 -4.71 -2.04
N ILE A 77 -7.53 -5.62 -2.96
CA ILE A 77 -6.73 -5.86 -4.18
C ILE A 77 -6.71 -4.63 -5.08
N GLY A 78 -7.88 -4.09 -5.42
CA GLY A 78 -7.99 -2.96 -6.34
C GLY A 78 -7.26 -1.73 -5.83
N HIS A 79 -7.37 -1.46 -4.51
CA HIS A 79 -6.66 -0.35 -3.87
C HIS A 79 -5.14 -0.55 -3.90
N ALA A 80 -4.65 -1.77 -3.63
CA ALA A 80 -3.22 -2.05 -3.67
C ALA A 80 -2.62 -1.82 -5.05
N PHE A 81 -3.22 -2.42 -6.09
CA PHE A 81 -2.77 -2.22 -7.47
C PHE A 81 -2.98 -0.79 -7.96
N GLY A 82 -4.01 -0.10 -7.49
CA GLY A 82 -4.20 1.33 -7.75
C GLY A 82 -3.06 2.17 -7.20
N VAL A 83 -2.67 1.96 -5.94
CA VAL A 83 -1.51 2.64 -5.32
C VAL A 83 -0.22 2.32 -6.06
N PHE A 84 0.01 1.06 -6.46
CA PHE A 84 1.18 0.69 -7.26
C PHE A 84 1.18 1.33 -8.66
N GLY A 85 0.05 1.30 -9.38
CA GLY A 85 -0.05 1.95 -10.68
C GLY A 85 0.20 3.46 -10.59
N LEU A 86 -0.38 4.11 -9.58
CA LEU A 86 -0.15 5.53 -9.33
C LEU A 86 1.28 5.83 -8.88
N SER A 87 1.97 4.92 -8.18
CA SER A 87 3.37 5.12 -7.80
C SER A 87 4.30 5.15 -9.02
N LEU A 88 4.02 4.33 -10.04
CA LEU A 88 4.74 4.38 -11.32
C LEU A 88 4.49 5.68 -12.07
N VAL A 89 3.23 6.12 -12.14
CA VAL A 89 2.87 7.42 -12.75
C VAL A 89 3.57 8.55 -12.01
N GLN A 90 3.57 8.52 -10.69
CA GLN A 90 4.19 9.53 -9.84
C GLN A 90 5.70 9.60 -10.08
N TYR A 91 6.37 8.45 -10.17
CA TYR A 91 7.79 8.37 -10.50
C TYR A 91 8.07 8.99 -11.86
N ALA A 92 7.30 8.61 -12.89
CA ALA A 92 7.45 9.17 -14.24
C ALA A 92 7.22 10.70 -14.28
N LEU A 93 6.22 11.22 -13.56
CA LEU A 93 5.99 12.66 -13.47
C LEU A 93 7.17 13.40 -12.84
N GLY A 94 7.84 12.79 -11.85
CA GLY A 94 9.05 13.33 -11.23
C GLY A 94 10.21 13.44 -12.21
N GLU A 95 10.47 12.37 -12.97
CA GLU A 95 11.50 12.33 -14.03
C GLU A 95 11.22 13.30 -15.18
N MET A 96 9.95 13.46 -15.56
CA MET A 96 9.53 14.41 -16.59
C MET A 96 9.43 15.87 -16.10
N HIS A 97 9.71 16.12 -14.82
CA HIS A 97 9.61 17.44 -14.18
C HIS A 97 8.22 18.08 -14.27
N VAL A 98 7.14 17.29 -14.28
CA VAL A 98 5.76 17.77 -14.28
C VAL A 98 5.32 18.09 -12.85
N THR A 99 5.79 19.22 -12.32
CA THR A 99 5.80 19.52 -10.88
C THR A 99 4.41 19.57 -10.23
N MET A 100 3.47 20.37 -10.75
CA MET A 100 2.19 20.60 -10.06
C MET A 100 1.33 19.33 -9.98
N VAL A 101 1.26 18.57 -11.08
CA VAL A 101 0.53 17.30 -11.11
C VAL A 101 1.20 16.29 -10.16
N HIS A 102 2.53 16.22 -10.17
CA HIS A 102 3.29 15.38 -9.25
C HIS A 102 2.99 15.74 -7.78
N ILE A 103 2.98 17.01 -7.40
CA ILE A 103 2.70 17.40 -6.00
C ILE A 103 1.28 16.99 -5.59
N ILE A 104 0.26 17.34 -6.38
CA ILE A 104 -1.14 17.04 -6.05
C ILE A 104 -1.36 15.52 -5.98
N LEU A 105 -0.86 14.78 -6.98
CA LEU A 105 -0.99 13.33 -7.01
C LEU A 105 -0.20 12.68 -5.86
N GLY A 106 0.96 13.22 -5.49
CA GLY A 106 1.77 12.76 -4.37
C GLY A 106 0.99 12.81 -3.06
N VAL A 107 0.29 13.90 -2.77
CA VAL A 107 -0.57 14.01 -1.58
C VAL A 107 -1.67 12.95 -1.59
N LEU A 108 -2.33 12.74 -2.73
CA LEU A 108 -3.38 11.72 -2.86
C LEU A 108 -2.82 10.30 -2.67
N ILE A 109 -1.61 10.02 -3.17
CA ILE A 109 -0.94 8.74 -3.01
C ILE A 109 -0.57 8.49 -1.54
N VAL A 110 -0.15 9.51 -0.79
CA VAL A 110 0.10 9.37 0.66
C VAL A 110 -1.17 8.91 1.37
N LEU A 111 -2.30 9.57 1.11
CA LEU A 111 -3.60 9.17 1.67
C LEU A 111 -4.03 7.77 1.20
N GLY A 112 -3.77 7.45 -0.06
CA GLY A 112 -4.00 6.14 -0.64
C GLY A 112 -3.20 5.04 0.05
N ALA A 113 -1.91 5.26 0.30
CA ALA A 113 -1.03 4.30 0.97
C ALA A 113 -1.41 4.10 2.44
N LEU A 114 -1.74 5.18 3.16
CA LEU A 114 -2.29 5.11 4.52
C LEU A 114 -3.60 4.30 4.55
N SER A 115 -4.51 4.58 3.63
CA SER A 115 -5.79 3.86 3.53
C SER A 115 -5.58 2.38 3.21
N LEU A 116 -4.60 2.05 2.36
CA LEU A 116 -4.23 0.67 2.05
C LEU A 116 -3.74 -0.07 3.30
N PHE A 117 -2.89 0.56 4.11
CA PHE A 117 -2.42 -0.02 5.35
C PHE A 117 -3.58 -0.28 6.32
N VAL A 118 -4.50 0.68 6.48
CA VAL A 118 -5.72 0.50 7.29
C VAL A 118 -6.55 -0.67 6.79
N LEU A 119 -6.72 -0.83 5.46
CA LEU A 119 -7.40 -1.98 4.87
C LEU A 119 -6.69 -3.30 5.18
N ALA A 120 -5.37 -3.34 5.15
CA ALA A 120 -4.58 -4.53 5.48
C ALA A 120 -4.70 -4.94 6.96
N MET A 121 -4.97 -3.98 7.85
CA MET A 121 -5.15 -4.23 9.28
C MET A 121 -6.52 -4.81 9.63
N ARG A 122 -7.54 -4.65 8.77
CA ARG A 122 -8.89 -5.17 9.02
C ARG A 122 -8.89 -6.68 9.27
N GLN A 123 -9.75 -7.12 10.18
CA GLN A 123 -9.98 -8.55 10.40
C GLN A 123 -10.77 -9.13 9.22
N PRO A 124 -10.52 -10.41 8.85
CA PRO A 124 -11.41 -11.10 7.92
C PRO A 124 -12.82 -11.10 8.53
N ALA A 125 -13.86 -10.79 7.75
CA ALA A 125 -15.23 -10.90 8.23
C ALA A 125 -15.45 -12.34 8.73
N SER A 126 -15.91 -12.49 9.97
CA SER A 126 -16.35 -13.78 10.51
C SER A 126 -17.35 -14.39 9.53
N ALA A 127 -17.19 -15.66 9.17
CA ALA A 127 -18.22 -16.37 8.41
C ALA A 127 -19.55 -16.24 9.17
N PRO A 128 -20.70 -16.08 8.49
CA PRO A 128 -21.98 -16.09 9.16
C PRO A 128 -22.09 -17.37 9.98
N ASP A 129 -22.42 -17.23 11.27
CA ASP A 129 -22.67 -18.35 12.17
C ASP A 129 -23.57 -19.34 11.43
N SER A 130 -23.06 -20.54 11.19
CA SER A 130 -23.86 -21.67 10.72
C SER A 130 -24.98 -21.85 11.74
N ALA A 131 -26.15 -21.31 11.38
CA ALA A 131 -27.35 -21.34 12.18
C ALA A 131 -27.59 -22.77 12.65
N ALA A 132 -27.66 -22.90 13.98
CA ALA A 132 -28.00 -24.11 14.69
C ALA A 132 -29.24 -24.79 14.09
N PRO A 133 -29.37 -26.13 14.20
CA PRO A 133 -30.62 -26.79 13.87
C PRO A 133 -31.75 -26.16 14.69
N GLN A 134 -32.75 -25.58 14.03
CA GLN A 134 -33.99 -25.22 14.70
C GLN A 134 -34.70 -26.53 15.04
N ALA A 135 -34.86 -26.75 16.35
CA ALA A 135 -35.57 -27.88 16.94
C ALA A 135 -37.07 -27.84 16.60
#